data_AF-A0A9D6J9U0-F1
#
_entry.id   AF-A0A9D6J9U0-F1
#
_cell.length_a   1.000
_cell.length_b   1.000
_cell.length_c   1.000
_cell.angle_alpha   90.00
_cell.angle_beta   90.00
_cell.angle_gamma   90.00
#
_symmetry.space_group_name_H-M   'P 1'
#
loop_
_entity.id
_entity.type
_entity.pdbx_description
1 polymer ?
#
loop_
_entity_poly.entity_id
_entity_poly.type
_entity_poly.pdbx_seq_one_letter_code
_entity_poly.pdbx_strand_id
1 'polypeptide(L)'
;MSITEQQVLDALKPIEDPELHLGIVDLGLIYGAEINPQPDGEEVKLTMTFTSPFCPYGPQLKAAVQRTLATLPGVTSSTVNIVFTPPWDPRTMASEDCKIALGLDWSEEPDAGSDIENQR
;
A
#
# COMPACT_ATOMS: atom_id res chain seq x y z
N MET A 1 14.65 -11.51 -20.12
CA MET A 1 15.00 -10.83 -18.86
C MET A 1 13.89 -11.20 -17.90
N SER A 2 14.22 -11.75 -16.74
CA SER A 2 13.21 -12.12 -15.75
C SER A 2 12.83 -10.88 -14.94
N ILE A 3 11.54 -10.70 -14.72
CA ILE A 3 11.02 -9.69 -13.81
C ILE A 3 11.49 -9.97 -12.40
N THR A 4 11.77 -8.90 -11.66
CA THR A 4 12.17 -8.97 -10.26
C THR A 4 11.12 -8.31 -9.38
N GLU A 5 11.07 -8.71 -8.11
CA GLU A 5 10.18 -8.09 -7.12
C GLU A 5 10.40 -6.57 -7.03
N GLN A 6 11.65 -6.11 -7.16
CA GLN A 6 11.97 -4.69 -7.20
C GLN A 6 11.32 -3.96 -8.38
N GLN A 7 11.32 -4.56 -9.57
CA GLN A 7 10.64 -3.96 -10.74
C GLN A 7 9.12 -3.88 -10.52
N VAL A 8 8.54 -4.90 -9.90
CA VAL A 8 7.12 -4.91 -9.53
C VAL A 8 6.82 -3.80 -8.52
N LEU A 9 7.59 -3.70 -7.44
CA LEU A 9 7.40 -2.66 -6.43
C LEU A 9 7.60 -1.25 -7.00
N ASP A 10 8.60 -1.05 -7.86
CA ASP A 10 8.86 0.24 -8.50
C ASP A 10 7.71 0.69 -9.41
N ALA A 11 7.14 -0.25 -10.17
CA ALA A 11 5.96 0.01 -11.00
C ALA A 11 4.72 0.38 -10.18
N LEU A 12 4.63 -0.05 -8.92
CA LEU A 12 3.50 0.20 -8.04
C LEU A 12 3.65 1.46 -7.17
N LYS A 13 4.85 2.07 -7.10
CA LYS A 13 5.09 3.36 -6.43
C LYS A 13 4.12 4.48 -6.84
N PRO A 14 3.78 4.70 -8.12
CA PRO A 14 2.84 5.76 -8.51
C PRO A 14 1.38 5.45 -8.14
N ILE A 15 1.09 4.27 -7.59
CA ILE A 15 -0.25 3.90 -7.16
C ILE A 15 -0.43 4.29 -5.69
N GLU A 16 -1.31 5.25 -5.47
CA GLU A 16 -1.70 5.74 -4.16
C GLU A 16 -3.17 5.42 -3.88
N ASP A 17 -3.49 5.29 -2.59
CA ASP A 17 -4.85 5.14 -2.11
C ASP A 17 -5.57 6.50 -2.24
N PRO A 18 -6.70 6.60 -2.97
CA PRO A 18 -7.38 7.87 -3.19
C PRO A 18 -8.08 8.44 -1.95
N GLU A 19 -8.25 7.64 -0.89
CA GLU A 19 -8.83 8.12 0.36
C GLU A 19 -7.73 8.76 1.23
N LEU A 20 -6.58 8.09 1.35
CA LEU A 20 -5.47 8.54 2.19
C LEU A 20 -4.46 9.43 1.47
N HIS A 21 -4.44 9.46 0.13
CA HIS A 21 -3.42 10.12 -0.70
C HIS A 21 -1.99 9.65 -0.36
N LEU A 22 -1.86 8.36 -0.03
CA LEU A 22 -0.61 7.73 0.37
C LEU A 22 -0.33 6.51 -0.51
N GLY A 23 0.94 6.30 -0.85
CA GLY A 23 1.39 5.19 -1.69
C GLY A 23 1.09 3.83 -1.07
N ILE A 24 0.56 2.88 -1.84
CA ILE A 24 0.25 1.53 -1.33
C ILE A 24 1.50 0.76 -0.88
N VAL A 25 2.66 1.10 -1.47
CA VAL A 25 3.96 0.54 -1.13
C VAL A 25 4.42 1.07 0.24
N ASP A 26 4.36 2.40 0.43
CA ASP A 26 4.75 3.06 1.68
C ASP A 26 3.79 2.77 2.85
N LEU A 27 2.51 2.56 2.55
CA LEU A 27 1.55 2.09 3.55
C LEU A 27 1.82 0.64 3.99
N GLY A 28 2.65 -0.12 3.26
CA GLY A 28 2.87 -1.54 3.54
C GLY A 28 1.64 -2.40 3.27
N LEU A 29 0.81 -2.02 2.28
CA LEU A 29 -0.38 -2.79 1.89
C LEU A 29 -0.03 -4.01 1.02
N ILE A 30 1.22 -4.10 0.56
CA ILE A 30 1.73 -5.20 -0.26
C ILE A 30 2.40 -6.22 0.66
N TYR A 31 1.85 -7.44 0.73
CA TYR A 31 2.44 -8.53 1.50
C TYR A 31 3.50 -9.30 0.73
N GLY A 32 3.39 -9.34 -0.59
CA GLY A 32 4.39 -9.98 -1.43
C GLY A 32 3.98 -10.08 -2.89
N ALA A 33 4.98 -10.26 -3.76
CA ALA A 33 4.80 -10.53 -5.17
C ALA A 33 5.51 -11.83 -5.53
N GLU A 34 4.76 -12.81 -6.01
CA GLU A 34 5.28 -14.08 -6.50
C GLU A 34 5.36 -14.04 -8.03
N ILE A 35 6.55 -14.29 -8.56
CA ILE A 35 6.81 -14.29 -10.00
C ILE A 35 6.96 -15.75 -10.44
N ASN A 36 5.98 -16.24 -11.19
CA ASN A 36 5.94 -17.61 -11.68
C ASN A 36 6.33 -17.63 -13.17
N PRO A 37 7.41 -18.34 -13.55
CA PRO A 37 7.77 -18.49 -14.94
C PRO A 37 6.74 -19.34 -15.69
N GLN A 38 6.30 -18.87 -16.85
CA GLN A 38 5.35 -19.51 -17.76
C GLN A 38 6.02 -19.73 -19.14
N PRO A 39 5.52 -20.66 -19.96
CA PRO A 39 6.05 -20.89 -21.31
C PRO A 39 5.94 -19.66 -22.23
N ASP A 40 4.92 -18.82 -22.04
CA ASP A 40 4.64 -17.61 -22.83
C ASP A 40 5.08 -16.30 -22.12
N GLY A 41 5.85 -16.38 -21.03
CA GLY A 41 6.38 -15.23 -20.29
C GLY A 41 6.31 -15.42 -18.77
N GLU A 42 6.00 -14.39 -18.00
CA GLU A 42 5.96 -14.45 -16.54
C GLU A 42 4.57 -14.12 -15.99
N GLU A 43 4.10 -14.92 -15.03
CA GLU A 43 2.87 -14.67 -14.28
C GLU A 43 3.22 -14.02 -12.94
N VAL A 44 2.71 -12.81 -12.72
CA VAL A 44 2.91 -12.07 -11.47
C VAL A 44 1.66 -12.20 -10.60
N LYS A 45 1.82 -12.83 -9.44
CA LYS A 45 0.80 -12.92 -8.40
C LYS A 45 1.13 -11.96 -7.27
N LEU A 46 0.32 -10.92 -7.11
CA LEU A 46 0.51 -9.94 -6.06
C LEU A 46 -0.52 -10.16 -4.96
N THR A 47 -0.06 -10.27 -3.72
CA THR A 47 -0.93 -10.34 -2.54
C THR A 47 -0.89 -9.00 -1.82
N MET A 48 -2.05 -8.36 -1.70
CA MET A 48 -2.22 -7.08 -1.03
C MET A 48 -3.45 -7.07 -0.14
N THR A 49 -3.57 -6.02 0.65
CA THR A 49 -4.73 -5.73 1.49
C THR A 49 -5.25 -4.32 1.24
N PHE A 50 -6.42 -4.00 1.78
CA PHE A 50 -6.96 -2.64 1.78
C PHE A 50 -6.98 -2.09 3.19
N THR A 51 -6.93 -0.76 3.27
CA THR A 51 -7.15 0.01 4.49
C THR A 51 -8.55 -0.22 5.06
N SER A 52 -9.52 -0.67 4.26
CA SER A 52 -10.88 -0.97 4.69
C SER A 52 -11.57 -2.07 3.86
N PRO A 53 -12.32 -3.00 4.49
CA PRO A 53 -12.92 -4.17 3.82
C PRO A 53 -14.10 -3.84 2.90
N PHE A 54 -14.66 -2.63 2.98
CA PHE A 54 -15.83 -2.19 2.23
C PHE A 54 -15.61 -0.91 1.42
N CYS A 55 -14.36 -0.61 1.05
CA CYS A 55 -14.11 0.59 0.25
C CYS A 55 -14.64 0.41 -1.19
N PRO A 56 -15.56 1.27 -1.68
CA PRO A 56 -16.09 1.18 -3.05
C PRO A 56 -15.00 1.38 -4.12
N TYR A 57 -13.87 1.99 -3.74
CA TYR A 57 -12.72 2.20 -4.60
C TYR A 57 -11.73 1.03 -4.63
N GLY A 58 -11.87 0.04 -3.75
CA GLY A 58 -10.99 -1.13 -3.71
C GLY A 58 -10.86 -1.85 -5.07
N PRO A 59 -11.97 -2.18 -5.76
CA PRO A 59 -11.90 -2.79 -7.09
C PRO A 59 -11.19 -1.92 -8.14
N GLN A 60 -11.32 -0.59 -8.05
CA GLN A 60 -10.61 0.32 -8.95
C GLN A 60 -9.11 0.31 -8.69
N LEU A 61 -8.70 0.37 -7.42
CA LEU A 61 -7.29 0.29 -7.03
C LEU A 61 -6.67 -1.04 -7.47
N LYS A 62 -7.39 -2.15 -7.23
CA LYS A 62 -7.00 -3.49 -7.72
C LYS A 62 -6.79 -3.50 -9.24
N ALA A 63 -7.72 -2.92 -10.00
CA ALA A 63 -7.62 -2.87 -11.45
C ALA A 63 -6.45 -2.00 -11.91
N ALA A 64 -6.15 -0.89 -11.22
CA ALA A 64 -4.99 -0.05 -11.51
C ALA A 64 -3.67 -0.80 -11.28
N VAL A 65 -3.55 -1.52 -10.16
CA VAL A 65 -2.42 -2.40 -9.86
C VAL A 65 -2.26 -3.46 -10.95
N GLN A 66 -3.35 -4.18 -11.26
CA GLN A 66 -3.32 -5.26 -12.25
C GLN A 66 -2.91 -4.75 -13.65
N ARG A 67 -3.43 -3.60 -14.08
CA ARG A 67 -3.05 -2.96 -15.35
C ARG A 67 -1.59 -2.59 -15.37
N THR A 68 -1.09 -1.98 -14.29
CA THR A 68 0.30 -1.54 -14.19
C THR A 68 1.25 -2.73 -14.28
N LEU A 69 0.95 -3.82 -13.58
CA LEU A 69 1.69 -5.09 -13.71
C LEU A 69 1.63 -5.64 -15.14
N ALA A 70 0.48 -5.56 -15.81
CA ALA A 70 0.35 -6.03 -17.19
C ALA A 70 1.12 -5.16 -18.22
N THR A 71 1.52 -3.93 -17.85
CA THR A 71 2.38 -3.09 -18.70
C THR A 71 3.86 -3.45 -18.60
N LEU A 72 4.25 -4.26 -17.60
CA LEU A 72 5.65 -4.63 -17.42
C LEU A 72 6.13 -5.56 -18.55
N PRO A 73 7.33 -5.32 -19.10
CA PRO A 73 7.86 -6.12 -20.20
C PRO A 73 8.17 -7.54 -19.72
N GLY A 74 7.45 -8.52 -20.27
CA GLY A 74 7.62 -9.94 -19.90
C GLY A 74 6.45 -10.52 -19.09
N VAL A 75 5.54 -9.69 -18.59
CA VAL A 75 4.33 -10.17 -17.90
C VAL A 75 3.30 -10.63 -18.92
N THR A 76 2.93 -11.91 -18.87
CA THR A 76 1.83 -12.48 -19.67
C THR A 76 0.51 -12.47 -18.90
N SER A 77 0.59 -12.59 -17.57
CA SER A 77 -0.57 -12.66 -16.68
C SER A 77 -0.29 -11.94 -15.37
N SER A 78 -1.21 -11.09 -14.92
CA SER A 78 -1.16 -10.44 -13.61
C SER A 78 -2.40 -10.80 -12.79
N THR A 79 -2.18 -11.36 -11.61
CA THR A 79 -3.24 -11.74 -10.68
C THR A 79 -3.05 -10.98 -9.37
N VAL A 80 -4.07 -10.25 -8.94
CA VAL A 80 -4.05 -9.53 -7.66
C VAL A 80 -4.98 -10.25 -6.69
N ASN A 81 -4.42 -10.79 -5.61
CA ASN A 81 -5.13 -11.42 -4.53
C ASN A 81 -5.28 -10.45 -3.36
N ILE A 82 -6.50 -10.35 -2.85
CA ILE A 82 -6.82 -9.42 -1.77
C ILE A 82 -7.13 -10.23 -0.52
N VAL A 83 -6.31 -10.02 0.50
CA VAL A 83 -6.43 -10.70 1.78
C VAL A 83 -6.68 -9.68 2.87
N PHE A 84 -7.58 -10.02 3.79
CA PHE A 84 -7.86 -9.22 4.99
C PHE A 84 -7.27 -9.88 6.25
N THR A 85 -6.63 -11.03 6.06
CA THR A 85 -6.00 -11.83 7.12
C THR A 85 -4.57 -12.14 6.69
N PRO A 86 -3.54 -11.69 7.43
CA PRO A 86 -3.60 -10.88 8.66
C PRO A 86 -4.17 -9.46 8.42
N PRO A 87 -4.74 -8.81 9.46
CA PRO A 87 -5.18 -7.43 9.35
C PRO A 87 -3.99 -6.51 9.14
N TRP A 88 -4.16 -5.51 8.29
CA TRP A 88 -3.16 -4.47 8.10
C TRP A 88 -3.04 -3.60 9.35
N ASP A 89 -1.81 -3.39 9.81
CA ASP A 89 -1.53 -2.57 10.98
C ASP A 89 -0.57 -1.43 10.60
N PRO A 90 -1.06 -0.18 10.44
CA PRO A 90 -0.24 0.94 9.98
C PRO A 90 0.89 1.31 10.95
N ARG A 91 0.80 0.92 12.23
CA ARG A 91 1.85 1.22 13.22
C ARG A 91 3.10 0.38 12.99
N THR A 92 2.93 -0.83 12.46
CA THR A 92 4.03 -1.77 12.22
C THR A 92 4.40 -1.89 10.74
N MET A 93 3.43 -1.72 9.83
CA MET A 93 3.61 -1.97 8.40
C MET A 93 3.86 -0.70 7.56
N ALA A 94 3.35 0.47 7.97
CA ALA A 94 3.54 1.70 7.21
C ALA A 94 4.92 2.32 7.48
N SER A 95 5.46 3.07 6.51
CA SER A 95 6.67 3.88 6.65
C SER A 95 6.49 5.00 7.70
N GLU A 96 7.58 5.55 8.21
CA GLU A 96 7.57 6.65 9.20
C GLU A 96 6.77 7.86 8.70
N ASP A 97 6.97 8.27 7.46
CA ASP A 97 6.20 9.35 6.81
C ASP A 97 4.69 9.07 6.80
N CYS A 98 4.28 7.83 6.50
CA CYS A 98 2.88 7.44 6.52
C CYS A 98 2.30 7.44 7.94
N LYS A 99 3.08 7.05 8.96
CA LYS A 99 2.63 7.10 10.37
C LYS A 99 2.38 8.55 10.81
N ILE A 100 3.24 9.47 10.41
CA ILE A 100 3.08 10.90 10.66
C ILE A 100 1.82 11.41 9.95
N ALA A 101 1.65 11.10 8.67
CA ALA A 101 0.49 11.51 7.88
C ALA A 101 -0.85 10.97 8.43
N LEU A 102 -0.83 9.76 9.01
CA LEU A 102 -1.99 9.14 9.67
C LEU A 102 -2.22 9.62 11.11
N GLY A 103 -1.39 10.51 11.65
CA GLY A 103 -1.49 10.98 13.03
C GLY A 103 -1.23 9.89 14.07
N LEU A 104 -0.45 8.85 13.70
CA LEU A 104 -0.04 7.77 14.61
C LEU A 104 1.25 8.12 15.37
N ASP A 105 1.86 9.26 15.08
CA ASP A 105 2.96 9.82 15.83
C ASP A 105 2.47 10.29 17.21
N TRP A 106 2.55 9.41 18.19
CA TRP A 106 2.34 9.74 19.60
C TRP A 106 3.63 10.32 20.21
N SER A 107 4.23 11.31 19.57
CA SER A 107 5.31 12.13 20.13
C SER A 107 5.21 13.56 19.61
N GLU A 108 4.13 14.24 20.02
CA GLU A 108 4.10 15.62 20.52
C GLU A 108 2.71 16.25 20.27
N GLU A 109 1.77 16.03 21.21
CA GLU A 109 0.98 17.18 21.64
C GLU A 109 1.86 17.92 22.66
N PRO A 110 2.52 19.05 22.32
CA PRO A 110 2.53 20.11 23.28
C PRO A 110 1.07 20.58 23.30
N ASP A 111 0.38 20.28 24.39
CA ASP A 111 -0.80 21.03 24.79
C ASP A 111 -0.39 22.51 24.88
N ALA A 112 -0.39 23.18 23.74
CA ALA A 112 -0.36 24.62 23.61
C ALA A 112 -1.81 25.09 23.71
N GLY A 113 -2.38 24.83 24.89
CA GLY A 113 -3.64 25.34 25.38
C GLY A 113 -3.40 25.99 26.73
N SER A 114 -2.62 27.08 26.72
CA SER A 114 -2.52 28.05 27.79
C SER A 114 -3.89 28.41 28.39
N ASP A 115 -4.18 27.87 29.57
CA ASP A 115 -5.11 28.46 30.54
C ASP A 115 -4.63 28.13 31.96
N ILE A 116 -3.56 28.83 32.37
CA ILE A 116 -3.33 29.09 33.79
C ILE A 116 -4.02 30.42 34.06
N GLU A 117 -5.36 30.41 34.13
CA GLU A 117 -6.08 31.47 34.81
C GLU A 117 -5.86 31.33 36.32
N ASN A 118 -4.67 31.74 36.76
CA ASN A 118 -4.42 32.12 38.14
C ASN A 118 -5.12 33.46 38.40
N GLN A 119 -6.44 33.40 38.50
CA GLN A 119 -7.25 34.50 39.00
C GLN A 119 -8.34 33.98 39.94
N ARG A 120 -7.92 33.47 41.10
CA ARG A 120 -8.50 33.85 42.41
C ARG A 120 -7.76 33.22 43.59
#